data_AF-A0A9E5HZX3-F1
#
_entry.id   AF-A0A9E5HZX3-F1
#
_cell.length_a   1.000
_cell.length_b   1.000
_cell.length_c   1.000
_cell.angle_alpha   90.00
_cell.angle_beta   90.00
_cell.angle_gamma   90.00
#
_symmetry.space_group_name_H-M   'P 1'
#
loop_
_entity.id
_entity.type
_entity.pdbx_description
1 polymer ?
#
loop_
_entity_poly.entity_id
_entity_poly.type
_entity_poly.pdbx_seq_one_letter_code
_entity_poly.pdbx_strand_id
1 'polypeptide(L)'
;MSLIERLEKYCLTDIGATSAKEVAAAGVKIGTPVLYRPSFEKLVNNRVAATSLDDRGGCAVLVELAQHFGKKRPKATLHLVGTVQEEFNLRGAMVAAQQIHPTAAISIDLVAASDTPDIHGGNAVEVGAGPVVGTYTFHGRGTLNGLIPHPRLLSLIEESAQAQKVDLQRHATIGLLTDASYVQLVGEGVACVDVAWPTRYTHSGVEVCSLDDLEDLTKLLIGVVKKFPTDENFARG
;
A
#
# COMPACT_ATOMS: atom_id res chain seq x y z
N MET A 1 -25.47 -7.83 -20.91
CA MET A 1 -25.67 -6.79 -19.88
C MET A 1 -24.39 -5.97 -19.77
N SER A 2 -24.46 -4.69 -20.09
CA SER A 2 -23.32 -3.76 -20.00
C SER A 2 -22.86 -3.60 -18.54
N LEU A 3 -21.67 -3.03 -18.32
CA LEU A 3 -21.19 -2.72 -16.96
C LEU A 3 -22.12 -1.69 -16.28
N ILE A 4 -22.60 -0.71 -17.05
CA ILE A 4 -23.55 0.31 -16.59
C ILE A 4 -24.86 -0.34 -16.14
N GLU A 5 -25.44 -1.22 -16.96
CA GLU A 5 -26.67 -1.94 -16.62
C GLU A 5 -26.51 -2.83 -15.37
N ARG A 6 -25.31 -3.34 -15.08
CA ARG A 6 -25.02 -4.08 -13.85
C ARG A 6 -24.92 -3.17 -12.64
N LEU A 7 -24.24 -2.03 -12.75
CA LEU A 7 -24.11 -1.07 -11.66
C LEU A 7 -25.46 -0.46 -11.29
N GLU A 8 -26.25 -0.04 -12.27
CA GLU A 8 -27.61 0.49 -12.05
C GLU A 8 -28.54 -0.54 -11.41
N LYS A 9 -28.31 -1.83 -11.69
CA LYS A 9 -29.13 -2.92 -11.16
C LYS A 9 -28.72 -3.40 -9.76
N TYR A 10 -27.43 -3.37 -9.43
CA TYR A 10 -26.90 -4.03 -8.23
C TYR A 10 -26.19 -3.10 -7.24
N CYS A 11 -25.87 -1.86 -7.60
CA CYS A 11 -25.21 -0.87 -6.72
C CYS A 11 -26.16 0.29 -6.37
N LEU A 12 -27.29 -0.04 -5.73
CA LEU A 12 -28.23 0.96 -5.22
C LEU A 12 -27.89 1.31 -3.77
N THR A 13 -27.88 2.59 -3.44
CA THR A 13 -27.77 3.08 -2.05
C THR A 13 -29.14 3.59 -1.62
N ASP A 14 -29.71 2.95 -0.60
CA ASP A 14 -30.97 3.38 0.01
C ASP A 14 -30.68 4.27 1.23
N ILE A 15 -31.18 5.51 1.19
CA ILE A 15 -31.11 6.46 2.30
C ILE A 15 -32.46 6.65 3.00
N GLY A 16 -33.47 5.83 2.66
CA GLY A 16 -34.84 5.92 3.15
C GLY A 16 -35.66 7.03 2.50
N ALA A 17 -35.16 7.68 1.44
CA ALA A 17 -35.86 8.75 0.75
C ALA A 17 -36.96 8.21 -0.16
N THR A 18 -38.12 8.88 -0.16
CA THR A 18 -39.28 8.50 -0.99
C THR A 18 -39.40 9.32 -2.27
N SER A 19 -38.56 10.35 -2.44
CA SER A 19 -38.53 11.20 -3.62
C SER A 19 -37.14 11.75 -3.93
N ALA A 20 -36.89 12.10 -5.19
CA ALA A 20 -35.65 12.78 -5.60
C ALA A 20 -35.44 14.12 -4.88
N LYS A 21 -36.52 14.79 -4.46
CA LYS A 21 -36.47 16.01 -3.66
C LYS A 21 -35.88 15.76 -2.27
N GLU A 22 -36.26 14.65 -1.62
CA GLU A 22 -35.68 14.25 -0.33
C GLU A 22 -34.20 13.87 -0.47
N VAL A 23 -33.82 13.19 -1.55
CA VAL A 23 -32.40 12.88 -1.87
C VAL A 23 -31.57 14.17 -1.99
N ALA A 24 -32.06 15.14 -2.78
CA ALA A 24 -31.39 16.43 -2.94
C ALA A 24 -31.37 17.23 -1.62
N ALA A 25 -32.44 17.20 -0.83
CA ALA A 25 -32.52 17.86 0.48
C ALA A 25 -31.57 17.23 1.51
N ALA A 26 -31.30 15.93 1.41
CA ALA A 26 -30.28 15.22 2.20
C ALA A 26 -28.83 15.55 1.75
N GLY A 27 -28.65 16.37 0.72
CA GLY A 27 -27.34 16.81 0.23
C GLY A 27 -26.68 15.86 -0.78
N VAL A 28 -27.38 14.81 -1.22
CA VAL A 28 -26.88 13.86 -2.22
C VAL A 28 -27.02 14.46 -3.61
N LYS A 29 -25.91 14.46 -4.37
CA LYS A 29 -25.82 14.99 -5.74
C LYS A 29 -25.08 13.98 -6.63
N ILE A 30 -25.17 14.15 -7.94
CA ILE A 30 -24.34 13.39 -8.88
C ILE A 30 -22.86 13.68 -8.55
N GLY A 31 -22.09 12.62 -8.30
CA GLY A 31 -20.70 12.71 -7.88
C GLY A 31 -20.47 12.72 -6.35
N THR A 32 -21.53 12.63 -5.53
CA THR A 32 -21.37 12.42 -4.07
C THR A 32 -20.68 11.07 -3.82
N PRO A 33 -19.55 11.03 -3.09
CA PRO A 33 -18.87 9.78 -2.79
C PRO A 33 -19.71 8.92 -1.84
N VAL A 34 -19.67 7.61 -2.03
CA VAL A 34 -20.24 6.60 -1.13
C VAL A 34 -19.09 5.79 -0.56
N LEU A 35 -19.10 5.60 0.76
CA LEU A 35 -18.06 4.88 1.49
C LEU A 35 -18.70 3.91 2.48
N TYR A 36 -18.01 2.80 2.74
CA TYR A 36 -18.37 1.92 3.84
C TYR A 36 -18.27 2.67 5.16
N ARG A 37 -19.26 2.49 6.04
CA ARG A 37 -19.25 3.11 7.36
C ARG A 37 -17.96 2.69 8.08
N PRO A 38 -17.11 3.66 8.51
CA PRO A 38 -15.85 3.32 9.16
C PRO A 38 -16.04 2.39 10.35
N SER A 39 -15.27 1.31 10.38
CA SER A 39 -15.27 0.33 11.47
C SER A 39 -13.84 -0.12 11.79
N PHE A 40 -13.62 -0.47 13.05
CA PHE A 40 -12.37 -1.02 13.55
C PHE A 40 -12.68 -1.92 14.75
N GLU A 41 -12.39 -3.19 14.61
CA GLU A 41 -12.63 -4.20 15.64
C GLU A 41 -11.35 -5.00 15.90
N LYS A 42 -11.01 -5.17 17.18
CA LYS A 42 -9.91 -6.04 17.58
C LYS A 42 -10.38 -7.49 17.52
N LEU A 43 -9.56 -8.33 16.91
CA LEU A 43 -9.72 -9.77 16.87
C LEU A 43 -8.72 -10.43 17.83
N VAL A 44 -8.79 -11.76 17.92
CA VAL A 44 -7.77 -12.56 18.61
C VAL A 44 -6.42 -12.48 17.87
N ASN A 45 -5.34 -12.85 18.55
CA ASN A 45 -3.98 -12.93 17.98
C ASN A 45 -3.46 -11.59 17.41
N ASN A 46 -3.74 -10.48 18.11
CA ASN A 46 -3.34 -9.12 17.74
C ASN A 46 -3.72 -8.70 16.30
N ARG A 47 -4.84 -9.22 15.80
CA ARG A 47 -5.39 -8.88 14.49
C ARG A 47 -6.52 -7.87 14.60
N VAL A 48 -6.80 -7.19 13.49
CA VAL A 48 -7.89 -6.22 13.39
C VAL A 48 -8.74 -6.49 12.16
N ALA A 49 -10.04 -6.27 12.30
CA ALA A 49 -10.98 -6.15 11.19
C ALA A 49 -11.37 -4.68 11.04
N ALA A 50 -11.19 -4.10 9.87
CA ALA A 50 -11.50 -2.68 9.67
C ALA A 50 -11.85 -2.36 8.21
N THR A 51 -12.53 -1.25 8.01
CA THR A 51 -12.72 -0.66 6.68
C THR A 51 -11.44 0.04 6.23
N SER A 52 -11.04 -0.16 4.97
CA SER A 52 -9.95 0.57 4.32
C SER A 52 -8.62 0.47 5.09
N LEU A 53 -8.23 -0.75 5.46
CA LEU A 53 -6.84 -1.05 5.82
C LEU A 53 -5.93 -0.77 4.63
N ASP A 54 -6.41 -0.98 3.41
CA ASP A 54 -5.89 -0.37 2.19
C ASP A 54 -6.24 1.14 2.12
N ASP A 55 -5.31 2.09 2.22
CA ASP A 55 -3.91 2.01 2.69
C ASP A 55 -3.77 2.73 4.05
N ARG A 56 -4.77 2.63 4.94
CA ARG A 56 -4.63 3.19 6.30
C ARG A 56 -3.56 2.47 7.12
N GLY A 57 -3.24 1.21 6.79
CA GLY A 57 -2.10 0.49 7.35
C GLY A 57 -0.77 1.19 7.04
N GLY A 58 -0.51 1.51 5.76
CA GLY A 58 0.66 2.28 5.35
C GLY A 58 0.68 3.68 5.96
N CYS A 59 -0.48 4.35 6.06
CA CYS A 59 -0.59 5.62 6.77
C CYS A 59 -0.17 5.52 8.26
N ALA A 60 -0.55 4.44 8.96
CA ALA A 60 -0.15 4.22 10.34
C ALA A 60 1.38 4.03 10.45
N VAL A 61 1.97 3.25 9.54
CA VAL A 61 3.44 3.07 9.44
C VAL A 61 4.13 4.41 9.20
N LEU A 62 3.63 5.26 8.29
CA LEU A 62 4.19 6.59 8.04
C LEU A 62 4.15 7.49 9.29
N VAL A 63 3.05 7.44 10.05
CA VAL A 63 2.92 8.19 11.31
C VAL A 63 3.97 7.71 12.33
N GLU A 64 4.18 6.41 12.48
CA GLU A 64 5.20 5.88 13.39
C GLU A 64 6.62 6.22 12.95
N LEU A 65 6.91 6.19 11.65
CA LEU A 65 8.18 6.67 11.10
C LEU A 65 8.37 8.17 11.40
N ALA A 66 7.34 8.99 11.24
CA ALA A 66 7.40 10.42 11.55
C ALA A 66 7.69 10.67 13.04
N GLN A 67 7.03 9.93 13.93
CA GLN A 67 7.28 10.01 15.37
C GLN A 67 8.72 9.60 15.73
N HIS A 68 9.24 8.53 15.12
CA HIS A 68 10.60 8.06 15.36
C HIS A 68 11.65 9.06 14.86
N PHE A 69 11.58 9.43 13.59
CA PHE A 69 12.57 10.29 12.93
C PHE A 69 12.37 11.79 13.26
N GLY A 70 11.23 12.16 13.85
CA GLY A 70 11.03 13.45 14.51
C GLY A 70 11.95 13.65 15.72
N LYS A 71 12.26 12.56 16.44
CA LYS A 71 13.16 12.56 17.60
C LYS A 71 14.60 12.18 17.24
N LYS A 72 14.78 11.34 16.22
CA LYS A 72 16.08 10.77 15.81
C LYS A 72 16.27 10.93 14.31
N ARG A 73 16.61 12.15 13.86
CA ARG A 73 16.76 12.45 12.42
C ARG A 73 17.77 11.50 11.75
N PRO A 74 17.46 10.96 10.56
CA PRO A 74 18.42 10.16 9.80
C PRO A 74 19.45 11.06 9.11
N LYS A 75 20.51 10.46 8.57
CA LYS A 75 21.52 11.19 7.77
C LYS A 75 20.96 11.60 6.41
N ALA A 76 20.19 10.71 5.78
CA ALA A 76 19.51 10.98 4.52
C ALA A 76 18.35 11.96 4.74
N THR A 77 18.06 12.78 3.72
CA THR A 77 16.82 13.56 3.69
C THR A 77 15.64 12.61 3.52
N LEU A 78 14.80 12.51 4.55
CA LEU A 78 13.63 11.63 4.54
C LEU A 78 12.36 12.43 4.23
N HIS A 79 11.70 12.09 3.11
CA HIS A 79 10.36 12.55 2.79
C HIS A 79 9.35 11.44 3.14
N LEU A 80 8.36 11.75 3.97
CA LEU A 80 7.22 10.87 4.25
C LEU A 80 6.03 11.42 3.47
N VAL A 81 5.47 10.63 2.58
CA VAL A 81 4.47 11.08 1.59
C VAL A 81 3.23 10.20 1.70
N GLY A 82 2.10 10.81 2.05
CA GLY A 82 0.78 10.20 1.83
C GLY A 82 0.26 10.65 0.46
N THR A 83 0.06 9.71 -0.45
CA THR A 83 -0.34 9.99 -1.83
C THR A 83 -1.86 10.06 -1.94
N VAL A 84 -2.34 10.57 -3.07
CA VAL A 84 -3.77 10.67 -3.38
C VAL A 84 -4.05 9.96 -4.70
N GLN A 85 -5.25 9.40 -4.85
CA GLN A 85 -5.71 8.77 -6.09
C GLN A 85 -4.86 7.57 -6.55
N GLU A 86 -4.20 6.85 -5.64
CA GLU A 86 -3.58 5.55 -5.89
C GLU A 86 -4.62 4.62 -6.54
N GLU A 87 -5.70 4.36 -5.81
CA GLU A 87 -6.82 3.46 -6.15
C GLU A 87 -7.58 3.80 -7.45
N PHE A 88 -7.34 4.98 -8.00
CA PHE A 88 -7.93 5.38 -9.28
C PHE A 88 -6.94 5.23 -10.43
N ASN A 89 -5.70 5.71 -10.28
CA ASN A 89 -4.74 5.70 -11.39
C ASN A 89 -3.25 5.86 -11.00
N LEU A 90 -2.89 5.79 -9.72
CA LEU A 90 -1.48 5.77 -9.28
C LEU A 90 -0.71 7.06 -9.60
N ARG A 91 -1.41 8.19 -9.80
CA ARG A 91 -0.76 9.43 -10.28
C ARG A 91 -0.32 10.36 -9.16
N GLY A 92 -0.87 10.25 -7.95
CA GLY A 92 -0.50 11.13 -6.84
C GLY A 92 0.99 11.04 -6.52
N ALA A 93 1.54 9.83 -6.49
CA ALA A 93 2.96 9.62 -6.21
C ALA A 93 3.88 10.22 -7.27
N MET A 94 3.49 10.18 -8.55
CA MET A 94 4.27 10.78 -9.62
C MET A 94 4.45 12.28 -9.42
N VAL A 95 3.38 12.98 -9.02
CA VAL A 95 3.43 14.43 -8.78
C VAL A 95 4.36 14.74 -7.61
N ALA A 96 4.29 13.96 -6.53
CA ALA A 96 5.20 14.11 -5.39
C ALA A 96 6.67 13.87 -5.80
N ALA A 97 6.95 12.78 -6.53
CA ALA A 97 8.28 12.46 -7.01
C ALA A 97 8.84 13.51 -7.98
N GLN A 98 8.00 14.12 -8.82
CA GLN A 98 8.38 15.21 -9.72
C GLN A 98 8.77 16.50 -8.99
N GLN A 99 8.31 16.71 -7.75
CA GLN A 99 8.67 17.89 -6.95
C GLN A 99 9.88 17.60 -6.05
N ILE A 100 9.92 16.39 -5.48
CA ILE A 100 10.96 15.99 -4.52
C ILE A 100 12.26 15.60 -5.22
N HIS A 101 12.18 15.04 -6.43
CA HIS A 101 13.30 14.44 -7.14
C HIS A 101 14.10 13.44 -6.29
N PRO A 102 13.44 12.40 -5.72
CA PRO A 102 14.11 11.48 -4.79
C PRO A 102 15.12 10.58 -5.52
N THR A 103 16.24 10.28 -4.87
CA THR A 103 17.22 9.28 -5.35
C THR A 103 16.67 7.85 -5.24
N ALA A 104 15.84 7.59 -4.22
CA ALA A 104 15.17 6.32 -4.01
C ALA A 104 13.79 6.54 -3.41
N ALA A 105 12.86 5.66 -3.74
CA ALA A 105 11.51 5.60 -3.17
C ALA A 105 11.22 4.19 -2.64
N ILE A 106 10.62 4.12 -1.46
CA ILE A 106 10.08 2.89 -0.89
C ILE A 106 8.56 3.08 -0.85
N SER A 107 7.84 2.32 -1.66
CA SER A 107 6.38 2.32 -1.61
C SER A 107 5.93 1.40 -0.49
N ILE A 108 4.95 1.85 0.28
CA ILE A 108 4.33 1.10 1.38
C ILE A 108 2.91 0.85 0.94
N ASP A 109 2.52 -0.41 0.85
CA ASP A 109 1.19 -0.82 0.39
C ASP A 109 0.85 -2.17 1.03
N LEU A 110 -0.32 -2.75 0.79
CA LEU A 110 -0.63 -4.10 1.25
C LEU A 110 -0.32 -5.16 0.19
N VAL A 111 -0.30 -6.42 0.63
CA VAL A 111 -0.38 -7.58 -0.25
C VAL A 111 -1.58 -8.41 0.16
N ALA A 112 -2.40 -8.81 -0.82
CA ALA A 112 -3.48 -9.75 -0.61
C ALA A 112 -2.91 -11.12 -0.19
N ALA A 113 -3.10 -11.47 1.08
CA ALA A 113 -2.70 -12.76 1.63
C ALA A 113 -3.60 -13.87 1.05
N SER A 114 -3.00 -15.01 0.68
CA SER A 114 -3.73 -16.17 0.12
C SER A 114 -3.86 -17.30 1.13
N ASP A 115 -4.05 -16.96 2.41
CA ASP A 115 -4.10 -17.89 3.53
C ASP A 115 -5.53 -18.25 3.98
N THR A 116 -6.53 -17.90 3.16
CA THR A 116 -7.95 -18.22 3.39
C THR A 116 -8.45 -19.30 2.44
N PRO A 117 -9.42 -20.15 2.84
CA PRO A 117 -9.83 -21.32 2.04
C PRO A 117 -10.30 -21.03 0.61
N ASP A 118 -10.84 -19.84 0.35
CA ASP A 118 -11.39 -19.40 -0.93
C ASP A 118 -10.33 -19.03 -1.97
N ILE A 119 -9.15 -18.60 -1.53
CA ILE A 119 -8.03 -18.16 -2.40
C ILE A 119 -6.71 -18.90 -2.09
N HIS A 120 -6.78 -19.94 -1.26
CA HIS A 120 -5.62 -20.71 -0.82
C HIS A 120 -4.76 -21.20 -1.99
N GLY A 121 -3.45 -21.00 -1.88
CA GLY A 121 -2.47 -21.40 -2.91
C GLY A 121 -2.30 -20.38 -4.04
N GLY A 122 -2.97 -19.22 -3.99
CA GLY A 122 -2.74 -18.12 -4.94
C GLY A 122 -1.35 -17.49 -4.80
N ASN A 123 -0.83 -17.39 -3.57
CA ASN A 123 0.53 -17.01 -3.24
C ASN A 123 0.94 -17.62 -1.87
N ALA A 124 2.19 -17.40 -1.46
CA ALA A 124 2.73 -17.92 -0.19
C ALA A 124 2.66 -16.90 0.97
N VAL A 125 1.95 -15.79 0.79
CA VAL A 125 1.89 -14.70 1.78
C VAL A 125 0.76 -14.99 2.78
N GLU A 126 1.10 -14.95 4.07
CA GLU A 126 0.19 -15.24 5.17
C GLU A 126 0.13 -14.08 6.17
N VAL A 127 -1.05 -13.84 6.76
CA VAL A 127 -1.23 -12.84 7.82
C VAL A 127 -0.61 -13.32 9.12
N GLY A 128 0.21 -12.48 9.75
CA GLY A 128 0.94 -12.77 10.98
C GLY A 128 2.28 -13.48 10.76
N ALA A 129 2.73 -13.60 9.51
CA ALA A 129 4.04 -14.18 9.16
C ALA A 129 5.09 -13.09 8.82
N GLY A 130 4.82 -11.84 9.20
CA GLY A 130 5.72 -10.70 9.06
C GLY A 130 5.49 -9.88 7.77
N PRO A 131 6.23 -8.78 7.60
CA PRO A 131 6.11 -7.90 6.44
C PRO A 131 6.55 -8.61 5.15
N VAL A 132 6.19 -8.01 4.02
CA VAL A 132 6.42 -8.54 2.68
C VAL A 132 7.34 -7.58 1.91
N VAL A 133 8.26 -8.12 1.11
CA VAL A 133 8.97 -7.35 0.09
C VAL A 133 8.57 -7.83 -1.32
N GLY A 134 8.24 -6.88 -2.19
CA GLY A 134 7.94 -7.15 -3.59
C GLY A 134 9.22 -7.44 -4.37
N THR A 135 9.30 -8.60 -5.01
CA THR A 135 10.43 -9.01 -5.87
C THR A 135 10.11 -8.90 -7.36
N TYR A 136 8.83 -8.88 -7.72
CA TYR A 136 8.35 -8.69 -9.08
C TYR A 136 6.84 -8.36 -9.08
N THR A 137 6.43 -7.27 -9.72
CA THR A 137 5.03 -6.98 -10.00
C THR A 137 4.87 -6.64 -11.48
N PHE A 138 3.75 -7.05 -12.08
CA PHE A 138 3.43 -6.69 -13.46
C PHE A 138 1.93 -6.76 -13.73
N HIS A 139 1.35 -5.73 -14.35
CA HIS A 139 -0.05 -5.73 -14.75
C HIS A 139 -0.17 -5.74 -16.28
N GLY A 140 -0.46 -6.93 -16.81
CA GLY A 140 -0.52 -7.20 -18.25
C GLY A 140 -1.80 -6.76 -18.97
N ARG A 141 -2.75 -6.12 -18.28
CA ARG A 141 -3.97 -5.56 -18.89
C ARG A 141 -3.99 -4.05 -18.72
N GLY A 142 -4.25 -3.29 -19.77
CA GLY A 142 -4.31 -1.82 -19.71
C GLY A 142 -2.93 -1.16 -19.82
N THR A 143 -2.38 -0.66 -18.71
CA THR A 143 -1.24 0.27 -18.70
C THR A 143 0.14 -0.38 -18.92
N LEU A 144 0.23 -1.72 -18.94
CA LEU A 144 1.46 -2.49 -19.15
C LEU A 144 2.65 -1.98 -18.30
N ASN A 145 2.48 -2.05 -16.98
CA ASN A 145 3.46 -1.54 -16.04
C ASN A 145 3.72 -2.53 -14.90
N GLY A 146 4.66 -2.22 -14.01
CA GLY A 146 5.00 -3.03 -12.85
C GLY A 146 6.40 -2.69 -12.35
N LEU A 147 6.82 -3.33 -11.26
CA LEU A 147 8.12 -3.06 -10.64
C LEU A 147 9.00 -4.32 -10.61
N ILE A 148 10.23 -4.15 -11.09
CA ILE A 148 11.36 -4.99 -10.70
C ILE A 148 12.23 -4.15 -9.77
N PRO A 149 12.27 -4.44 -8.46
CA PRO A 149 12.85 -3.55 -7.45
C PRO A 149 14.34 -3.34 -7.64
N HIS A 150 14.84 -2.16 -7.29
CA HIS A 150 16.28 -1.87 -7.35
C HIS A 150 17.06 -2.87 -6.49
N PRO A 151 18.06 -3.61 -7.02
CA PRO A 151 18.71 -4.70 -6.28
C PRO A 151 19.31 -4.23 -4.96
N ARG A 152 19.92 -3.03 -4.95
CA ARG A 152 20.46 -2.45 -3.72
C ARG A 152 19.38 -2.16 -2.67
N LEU A 153 18.22 -1.63 -3.07
CA LEU A 153 17.13 -1.36 -2.13
C LEU A 153 16.57 -2.67 -1.57
N LEU A 154 16.38 -3.67 -2.43
CA LEU A 154 15.98 -5.01 -2.00
C LEU A 154 16.97 -5.60 -0.98
N SER A 155 18.28 -5.51 -1.24
CA SER A 155 19.30 -5.95 -0.28
C SER A 155 19.25 -5.16 1.04
N LEU A 156 19.02 -3.84 1.01
CA LEU A 156 18.86 -3.04 2.23
C LEU A 156 17.64 -3.50 3.07
N ILE A 157 16.53 -3.85 2.43
CA ILE A 157 15.37 -4.43 3.13
C ILE A 157 15.75 -5.76 3.78
N GLU A 158 16.38 -6.67 3.04
CA GLU A 158 16.78 -8.00 3.53
C GLU A 158 17.81 -7.92 4.66
N GLU A 159 18.83 -7.07 4.52
CA GLU A 159 19.84 -6.80 5.55
C GLU A 159 19.20 -6.23 6.82
N SER A 160 18.21 -5.34 6.67
CA SER A 160 17.47 -4.77 7.80
C SER A 160 16.62 -5.83 8.50
N ALA A 161 15.92 -6.69 7.74
CA ALA A 161 15.14 -7.79 8.29
C ALA A 161 16.02 -8.74 9.11
N GLN A 162 17.16 -9.16 8.54
CA GLN A 162 18.13 -10.03 9.23
C GLN A 162 18.68 -9.38 10.51
N ALA A 163 19.10 -8.12 10.44
CA ALA A 163 19.66 -7.41 11.59
C ALA A 163 18.64 -7.23 12.73
N GLN A 164 17.36 -7.13 12.39
CA GLN A 164 16.27 -6.89 13.33
C GLN A 164 15.49 -8.15 13.71
N LYS A 165 15.87 -9.31 13.15
CA LYS A 165 15.19 -10.60 13.33
C LYS A 165 13.70 -10.49 13.03
N VAL A 166 13.38 -9.84 11.90
CA VAL A 166 12.03 -9.76 11.35
C VAL A 166 11.90 -10.85 10.30
N ASP A 167 10.88 -11.69 10.42
CA ASP A 167 10.56 -12.69 9.42
C ASP A 167 9.98 -11.98 8.19
N LEU A 168 10.75 -11.99 7.09
CA LEU A 168 10.40 -11.25 5.86
C LEU A 168 9.87 -12.21 4.81
N GLN A 169 8.63 -11.98 4.38
CA GLN A 169 8.00 -12.70 3.28
C GLN A 169 8.39 -12.08 1.93
N ARG A 170 8.37 -12.90 0.86
CA ARG A 170 8.66 -12.45 -0.51
C ARG A 170 7.42 -12.60 -1.38
N HIS A 171 7.19 -11.63 -2.25
CA HIS A 171 6.05 -11.64 -3.14
C HIS A 171 6.42 -11.32 -4.59
N ALA A 172 6.00 -12.19 -5.50
CA ALA A 172 6.05 -11.97 -6.93
C ALA A 172 4.65 -12.21 -7.51
N THR A 173 4.12 -11.26 -8.28
CA THR A 173 2.73 -11.32 -8.75
C THR A 173 2.51 -10.70 -10.12
N ILE A 174 1.44 -11.15 -10.77
CA ILE A 174 0.90 -10.57 -11.99
C ILE A 174 -0.51 -10.07 -11.70
N GLY A 175 -0.86 -8.90 -12.24
CA GLY A 175 -2.17 -8.26 -12.02
C GLY A 175 -2.18 -7.24 -10.89
N LEU A 176 -1.00 -6.79 -10.43
CA LEU A 176 -0.86 -5.78 -9.40
C LEU A 176 0.05 -4.65 -9.87
N LEU A 177 -0.32 -3.44 -9.53
CA LEU A 177 0.48 -2.22 -9.64
C LEU A 177 0.42 -1.53 -8.28
N THR A 178 1.47 -0.78 -7.97
CA THR A 178 1.56 0.13 -6.83
C THR A 178 2.05 1.49 -7.32
N ASP A 179 2.08 2.49 -6.45
CA ASP A 179 2.69 3.79 -6.73
C ASP A 179 4.14 3.67 -7.29
N ALA A 180 4.94 2.71 -6.80
CA ALA A 180 6.31 2.49 -7.29
C ALA A 180 6.38 2.12 -8.77
N SER A 181 5.33 1.49 -9.30
CA SER A 181 5.26 1.13 -10.73
C SER A 181 5.37 2.37 -11.62
N TYR A 182 4.93 3.54 -11.14
CA TYR A 182 4.99 4.79 -11.88
C TYR A 182 6.11 5.73 -11.40
N VAL A 183 6.40 5.75 -10.10
CA VAL A 183 7.47 6.59 -9.54
C VAL A 183 8.83 6.26 -10.15
N GLN A 184 9.11 4.99 -10.43
CA GLN A 184 10.38 4.57 -11.04
C GLN A 184 10.65 5.23 -12.40
N LEU A 185 9.61 5.69 -13.11
CA LEU A 185 9.69 6.28 -14.44
C LEU A 185 9.80 7.81 -14.41
N VAL A 186 9.84 8.41 -13.23
CA VAL A 186 9.91 9.88 -13.09
C VAL A 186 11.34 10.37 -13.30
N GLY A 187 11.49 11.44 -14.08
CA GLY A 187 12.79 12.08 -14.33
C GLY A 187 13.76 11.17 -15.09
N GLU A 188 14.97 11.02 -14.57
CA GLU A 188 16.00 10.11 -15.11
C GLU A 188 15.84 8.67 -14.57
N GLY A 189 14.78 8.41 -13.81
CA GLY A 189 14.52 7.15 -13.15
C GLY A 189 14.76 7.24 -11.65
N VAL A 190 13.85 6.64 -10.86
CA VAL A 190 13.94 6.59 -9.40
C VAL A 190 14.15 5.14 -8.99
N ALA A 191 15.15 4.86 -8.17
CA ALA A 191 15.30 3.52 -7.60
C ALA A 191 14.13 3.23 -6.67
N CYS A 192 13.35 2.19 -6.98
CA CYS A 192 12.14 1.86 -6.24
C CYS A 192 12.17 0.44 -5.67
N VAL A 193 11.47 0.23 -4.56
CA VAL A 193 11.12 -1.08 -3.99
C VAL A 193 9.73 -0.97 -3.34
N ASP A 194 8.95 -2.05 -3.44
CA ASP A 194 7.68 -2.20 -2.71
C ASP A 194 7.93 -2.98 -1.42
N VAL A 195 7.45 -2.45 -0.31
CA VAL A 195 7.29 -3.20 0.94
C VAL A 195 5.84 -3.17 1.35
N ALA A 196 5.41 -4.21 2.04
CA ALA A 196 4.01 -4.37 2.37
C ALA A 196 3.76 -5.11 3.67
N TRP A 197 2.49 -5.13 4.07
CA TRP A 197 2.00 -6.06 5.08
C TRP A 197 0.89 -6.96 4.48
N PRO A 198 0.75 -8.20 4.96
CA PRO A 198 -0.32 -9.10 4.51
C PRO A 198 -1.70 -8.61 4.96
N THR A 199 -2.68 -8.61 4.05
CA THR A 199 -4.08 -8.30 4.35
C THR A 199 -5.02 -9.29 3.67
N ARG A 200 -6.07 -9.72 4.39
CA ARG A 200 -7.15 -10.56 3.85
C ARG A 200 -8.34 -9.70 3.44
N TYR A 201 -9.08 -10.21 2.46
CA TYR A 201 -10.35 -9.63 1.99
C TYR A 201 -10.19 -8.20 1.45
N THR A 202 -9.05 -7.93 0.80
CA THR A 202 -8.70 -6.62 0.25
C THR A 202 -9.78 -6.12 -0.71
N HIS A 203 -10.02 -4.81 -0.72
CA HIS A 203 -11.04 -4.14 -1.55
C HIS A 203 -12.48 -4.58 -1.25
N SER A 204 -12.72 -5.12 -0.05
CA SER A 204 -14.06 -5.44 0.45
C SER A 204 -14.52 -4.42 1.51
N GLY A 205 -15.75 -4.58 2.00
CA GLY A 205 -16.27 -3.72 3.07
C GLY A 205 -15.56 -3.87 4.42
N VAL A 206 -14.86 -4.99 4.65
CA VAL A 206 -14.09 -5.25 5.87
C VAL A 206 -12.86 -6.08 5.54
N GLU A 207 -11.69 -5.54 5.84
CA GLU A 207 -10.38 -6.15 5.62
C GLU A 207 -9.80 -6.64 6.95
N VAL A 208 -8.87 -7.59 6.90
CA VAL A 208 -8.21 -8.12 8.10
C VAL A 208 -6.69 -8.15 7.95
N CYS A 209 -5.97 -7.55 8.91
CA CYS A 209 -4.51 -7.64 9.00
C CYS A 209 -4.04 -7.95 10.42
N SER A 210 -2.75 -8.27 10.57
CA SER A 210 -2.07 -8.36 11.86
C SER A 210 -1.48 -7.00 12.24
N LEU A 211 -1.60 -6.59 13.50
CA LEU A 211 -0.87 -5.43 14.01
C LEU A 211 0.62 -5.74 14.16
N ASP A 212 0.97 -6.99 14.46
CA ASP A 212 2.37 -7.43 14.56
C ASP A 212 3.11 -7.25 13.21
N ASP A 213 2.44 -7.54 12.08
CA ASP A 213 3.03 -7.36 10.75
C ASP A 213 3.33 -5.87 10.45
N LEU A 214 2.45 -4.96 10.87
CA LEU A 214 2.63 -3.51 10.70
C LEU A 214 3.73 -2.95 11.62
N GLU A 215 3.80 -3.46 12.85
CA GLU A 215 4.86 -3.10 13.80
C GLU A 215 6.23 -3.57 13.29
N ASP A 216 6.31 -4.80 12.79
CA ASP A 216 7.53 -5.33 12.20
C ASP A 216 7.91 -4.63 10.88
N LEU A 217 6.94 -4.24 10.05
CA LEU A 217 7.17 -3.38 8.88
C LEU A 217 7.76 -2.03 9.28
N THR A 218 7.22 -1.40 10.32
CA THR A 218 7.72 -0.13 10.86
C THR A 218 9.16 -0.28 11.36
N LYS A 219 9.43 -1.34 12.14
CA LYS A 219 10.76 -1.68 12.65
C LYS A 219 11.75 -1.90 11.50
N LEU A 220 11.37 -2.70 10.51
CA LEU A 220 12.13 -2.96 9.29
C LEU A 220 12.54 -1.66 8.60
N LEU A 221 11.58 -0.76 8.34
CA LEU A 221 11.81 0.52 7.66
C LEU A 221 12.67 1.49 8.49
N ILE A 222 12.52 1.52 9.81
CA ILE A 222 13.42 2.28 10.68
C ILE A 222 14.88 1.83 10.50
N GLY A 223 15.13 0.53 10.40
CA GLY A 223 16.47 -0.01 10.17
C GLY A 223 17.04 0.35 8.80
N VAL A 224 16.20 0.29 7.76
CA VAL A 224 16.56 0.67 6.38
C VAL A 224 16.96 2.14 6.34
N VAL A 225 16.11 3.03 6.85
CA VAL A 225 16.35 4.48 6.81
C VAL A 225 17.59 4.87 7.64
N LYS A 226 17.85 4.20 8.77
CA LYS A 226 19.07 4.46 9.58
C LYS A 226 20.36 4.07 8.87
N LYS A 227 20.32 3.02 8.05
CA LYS A 227 21.48 2.49 7.31
C LYS A 227 21.49 2.92 5.85
N PHE A 228 20.56 3.80 5.45
CA PHE A 228 20.44 4.23 4.07
C PHE A 228 21.75 4.92 3.63
N PRO A 229 22.38 4.45 2.54
CA PRO A 229 23.66 5.00 2.08
C PRO A 229 23.43 6.38 1.45
N THR A 230 24.13 7.40 1.95
CA THR A 230 24.00 8.78 1.44
C THR A 230 24.89 9.07 0.23
N ASP A 231 25.91 8.24 0.01
CA ASP A 231 26.97 8.48 -0.97
C ASP A 231 26.93 7.47 -2.13
N GLU A 232 25.91 6.59 -2.15
CA GLU A 232 25.75 5.54 -3.16
C GLU A 232 24.94 6.07 -4.37
N ASN A 233 25.39 5.72 -5.57
CA ASN A 233 24.66 6.02 -6.80
C ASN A 233 23.65 4.90 -7.10
N PHE A 234 22.38 5.27 -7.18
CA PHE A 234 21.26 4.37 -7.46
C PHE A 234 20.84 4.34 -8.94
N ALA A 235 21.63 4.91 -9.84
CA ALA A 235 21.41 4.84 -11.29
C ALA A 235 21.45 3.40 -11.79
N ARG A 236 20.45 3.01 -12.60
CA ARG A 236 20.44 1.76 -13.35
C ARG A 236 20.99 2.01 -14.75
N GLY A 237 22.31 2.03 -14.86
CA GLY A 237 23.02 2.33 -16.12
C GLY A 237 23.55 3.76 -16.16
#